data_AF-A0A3M1X172-F1
#
_entry.id   AF-A0A3M1X172-F1
#
_cell.length_a   1.000
_cell.length_b   1.000
_cell.length_c   1.000
_cell.angle_alpha   90.00
_cell.angle_beta   90.00
_cell.angle_gamma   90.00
#
_symmetry.space_group_name_H-M   'P 1'
#
loop_
_entity.id
_entity.type
_entity.pdbx_description
1 polymer ?
#
loop_
_entity_poly.entity_id
_entity_poly.type
_entity_poly.pdbx_seq_one_letter_code
_entity_poly.pdbx_strand_id
1 'polypeptide(L)'
;MKAVLIYGQDNLVDKAVLEVLIRKAWRIHRQLGVYVPIPLETESVIEAIVTSLLSESRKYRVEQLSLFGDSGTSGTREFHEFWDRAVERERARRTKFAQYAIKPDEVAKELEETDRVLGSPEEVKAFLREASQRVGFTFYPFSDSTWVIDTSSLPQPLRERIRKTGEIRVSFSSPPPEGTMFLGRSHPLVEGLSEYIMDTALYPPPGETFVSRCGAIRTGSVSLLTTLYLLRVRYLLHERGKEVPALAEEVFVWGVTGYPSYVTPLPIEKAQDLFERAHPEENLSDEEKEEVVREALQTWEEIDALVESLLTERAASHEETQKRIRRLLRERAVRFEPQFPPDLLGILVLLPIPGTMRG
;
A
#
# COMPACT_ATOMS: atom_id res chain seq x y z
N MET A 1 -4.72 27.73 -0.60
CA MET A 1 -5.40 28.10 0.67
C MET A 1 -5.28 29.61 0.88
N LYS A 2 -6.39 30.32 1.09
CA LYS A 2 -6.37 31.69 1.64
C LYS A 2 -6.56 31.58 3.15
N ALA A 3 -5.55 31.92 3.94
CA ALA A 3 -5.67 32.00 5.39
C ALA A 3 -6.06 33.43 5.78
N VAL A 4 -7.11 33.59 6.58
CA VAL A 4 -7.55 34.87 7.13
C VAL A 4 -7.22 34.87 8.62
N LEU A 5 -6.50 35.90 9.09
CA LEU A 5 -6.12 36.07 10.48
C LEU A 5 -7.10 37.03 11.15
N ILE A 6 -7.79 36.58 12.21
CA ILE A 6 -8.72 37.39 13.00
C ILE A 6 -8.08 37.64 14.38
N TYR A 7 -8.00 38.90 14.83
CA TYR A 7 -7.56 39.27 16.19
C TYR A 7 -8.41 40.43 16.75
N GLY A 8 -8.54 40.51 18.08
CA GLY A 8 -9.32 41.53 18.79
C GLY A 8 -8.58 42.88 18.92
N GLN A 9 -9.32 44.00 18.84
CA GLN A 9 -8.76 45.36 18.76
C GLN A 9 -8.29 45.97 20.10
N ASP A 10 -8.60 45.37 21.25
CA ASP A 10 -8.57 46.08 22.54
C ASP A 10 -7.29 45.95 23.39
N ASN A 11 -6.17 45.50 22.82
CA ASN A 11 -4.89 45.54 23.54
C ASN A 11 -3.74 46.03 22.65
N LEU A 12 -3.29 47.27 22.89
CA LEU A 12 -2.24 47.95 22.11
C LEU A 12 -0.89 47.23 22.18
N VAL A 13 -0.61 46.53 23.27
CA VAL A 13 0.64 45.79 23.46
C VAL A 13 0.64 44.51 22.63
N ASP A 14 -0.47 43.77 22.61
CA ASP A 14 -0.60 42.52 21.84
C ASP A 14 -0.45 42.74 20.34
N LYS A 15 -0.93 43.89 19.83
CA LYS A 15 -0.81 44.25 18.41
C LYS A 15 0.64 44.44 17.96
N ALA A 16 1.48 45.04 18.80
CA ALA A 16 2.90 45.25 18.50
C ALA A 16 3.68 43.93 18.51
N VAL A 17 3.40 43.04 19.47
CA VAL A 17 3.98 41.70 19.55
C VAL A 17 3.62 40.87 18.32
N LEU A 18 2.34 40.85 17.96
CA LEU A 18 1.83 40.08 16.82
C LEU A 18 2.47 40.56 15.51
N GLU A 19 2.63 41.88 15.32
CA GLU A 19 3.25 42.43 14.13
C GLU A 19 4.72 42.02 13.96
N VAL A 20 5.48 41.93 15.06
CA VAL A 20 6.90 41.52 15.01
C VAL A 20 7.00 40.03 14.66
N LEU A 21 6.18 39.19 15.28
CA LEU A 21 6.15 37.74 15.01
C LEU A 21 5.69 37.44 13.58
N ILE A 22 4.64 38.11 13.11
CA ILE A 22 4.11 37.96 11.75
C ILE A 22 5.14 38.44 10.72
N ARG A 23 5.79 39.60 10.94
CA ARG A 23 6.83 40.10 10.02
C ARG A 23 8.02 39.14 9.93
N LYS A 24 8.48 38.58 11.06
CA LYS A 24 9.62 37.63 11.06
C LYS A 24 9.23 36.32 10.37
N ALA A 25 8.03 35.79 10.64
CA ALA A 25 7.49 34.60 9.98
C ALA A 25 7.33 34.79 8.46
N TRP A 26 6.81 35.95 8.02
CA TRP A 26 6.68 36.28 6.60
C TRP A 26 8.03 36.41 5.89
N ARG A 27 9.01 37.02 6.54
CA ARG A 27 10.37 37.14 5.98
C ARG A 27 11.02 35.76 5.79
N ILE A 28 10.83 34.86 6.75
CA ILE A 28 11.32 33.47 6.67
C ILE A 28 10.59 32.70 5.57
N HIS A 29 9.25 32.81 5.50
CA HIS A 29 8.46 32.17 4.45
C HIS A 29 8.85 32.68 3.05
N ARG A 30 9.09 33.99 2.88
CA ARG A 30 9.53 34.54 1.59
C ARG A 30 10.93 34.07 1.17
N GLN A 31 11.80 33.76 2.14
CA GLN A 31 13.15 33.26 1.87
C GLN A 31 13.24 31.73 1.74
N LEU A 32 12.39 30.97 2.43
CA LEU A 32 12.45 29.51 2.50
C LEU A 32 11.24 28.79 1.89
N GLY A 33 10.15 29.48 1.59
CA GLY A 33 8.91 28.89 1.05
C GLY A 33 8.09 28.07 2.05
N VAL A 34 8.51 27.98 3.32
CA VAL A 34 7.85 27.17 4.37
C VAL A 34 7.68 27.97 5.66
N TYR A 35 6.68 27.60 6.47
CA TYR A 35 6.46 28.21 7.79
C TYR A 35 7.20 27.39 8.86
N VAL A 36 7.96 28.06 9.71
CA VAL A 36 8.70 27.43 10.82
C VAL A 36 7.81 27.45 12.07
N PRO A 37 7.61 26.32 12.77
CA PRO A 37 6.76 26.27 13.95
C PRO A 37 7.33 27.14 15.09
N ILE A 38 6.42 27.81 15.81
CA ILE A 38 6.74 28.63 16.99
C ILE A 38 6.66 27.72 18.23
N PRO A 39 7.58 27.82 19.21
CA PRO A 39 7.53 27.02 20.44
C PRO A 39 6.21 27.21 21.22
N LEU A 40 5.66 26.12 21.76
CA LEU A 40 4.34 26.05 22.42
C LEU A 40 4.33 26.45 23.91
N GLU A 41 5.41 27.01 24.44
CA GLU A 41 5.45 27.55 25.83
C GLU A 41 5.05 29.03 25.82
N THR A 42 3.74 29.24 25.69
CA THR A 42 3.13 30.49 25.21
C THR A 42 3.19 31.65 26.21
N GLU A 43 3.21 31.41 27.53
CA GLU A 43 3.06 32.50 28.52
C GLU A 43 4.37 33.23 28.81
N SER A 44 5.47 32.50 29.07
CA SER A 44 6.79 33.07 29.39
C SER A 44 7.37 33.91 28.25
N VAL A 45 7.19 33.46 27.01
CA VAL A 45 7.73 34.13 25.82
C VAL A 45 6.94 35.40 25.51
N ILE A 46 5.61 35.38 25.69
CA ILE A 46 4.78 36.58 25.54
C ILE A 46 5.15 37.61 26.62
N GLU A 47 5.30 37.19 27.88
CA GLU A 47 5.67 38.07 28.99
C GLU A 47 7.05 38.74 28.77
N ALA A 48 8.04 38.00 28.26
CA ALA A 48 9.36 38.55 27.93
C ALA A 48 9.32 39.59 26.80
N ILE A 49 8.51 39.36 25.76
CA ILE A 49 8.36 40.31 24.64
C ILE A 49 7.55 41.54 25.07
N VAL A 50 6.49 41.37 25.87
CA VAL A 50 5.70 42.47 26.46
C VAL A 50 6.58 43.35 27.34
N THR A 51 7.41 42.75 28.19
CA THR A 51 8.33 43.46 29.08
C THR A 51 9.39 44.24 28.29
N SER A 52 9.92 43.64 27.20
CA SER A 52 10.85 44.30 26.27
C SER A 52 10.23 45.51 25.58
N LEU A 53 9.00 45.41 25.07
CA LEU A 53 8.30 46.50 24.39
C LEU A 53 7.91 47.64 25.35
N LEU A 54 7.44 47.31 26.56
CA LEU A 54 7.15 48.30 27.60
C LEU A 54 8.42 49.03 28.06
N SER A 55 9.56 48.34 28.11
CA SER A 55 10.85 48.92 28.46
C SER A 55 11.39 49.86 27.38
N GLU A 56 11.16 49.56 26.10
CA GLU A 56 11.54 50.47 24.99
C GLU A 56 10.65 51.71 24.91
N SER A 57 9.38 51.61 25.32
CA SER A 57 8.42 52.73 25.31
C SER A 57 8.65 53.78 26.42
N ARG A 58 9.50 53.50 27.43
CA ARG A 58 9.81 54.40 28.56
C ARG A 58 11.04 55.30 28.39
N LYS A 59 11.61 55.43 27.19
CA LYS A 59 12.80 56.28 26.96
C LYS A 59 12.57 57.81 27.00
N TYR A 60 11.42 58.30 27.45
CA TYR A 60 11.18 59.73 27.70
C TYR A 60 10.49 59.99 29.06
N ARG A 61 11.25 60.01 30.18
CA ARG A 61 11.20 60.98 31.30
C ARG A 61 11.85 60.46 32.58
N VAL A 62 12.92 61.17 32.98
CA VAL A 62 13.44 61.50 34.33
C VAL A 62 14.01 60.37 35.21
N GLU A 63 15.21 60.62 35.71
CA GLU A 63 15.99 59.87 36.70
C GLU A 63 15.28 59.70 38.05
N GLN A 64 15.23 58.46 38.58
CA GLN A 64 15.25 58.21 40.02
C GLN A 64 15.76 56.78 40.30
N LEU A 65 16.79 56.66 41.15
CA LEU A 65 17.40 55.41 41.63
C LEU A 65 16.40 54.54 42.43
N SER A 66 16.22 53.27 42.05
CA SER A 66 15.97 52.16 43.00
C SER A 66 16.16 50.76 42.37
N LEU A 67 17.29 50.13 42.68
CA LEU A 67 17.42 48.86 43.40
C LEU A 67 16.38 47.72 43.17
N PHE A 68 16.22 47.15 41.97
CA PHE A 68 15.73 45.77 41.79
C PHE A 68 16.41 45.09 40.59
N GLY A 69 16.83 43.84 40.77
CA GLY A 69 17.75 43.09 39.92
C GLY A 69 17.22 42.74 38.52
N ASP A 70 18.15 42.84 37.57
CA ASP A 70 18.06 42.53 36.15
C ASP A 70 17.64 41.07 35.90
N SER A 71 16.38 40.85 35.53
CA SER A 71 15.82 39.51 35.22
C SER A 71 14.98 39.49 33.94
N GLY A 72 15.04 40.54 33.10
CA GLY A 72 14.12 40.74 31.96
C GLY A 72 14.72 40.59 30.57
N THR A 73 16.03 40.31 30.44
CA THR A 73 16.75 40.37 29.16
C THR A 73 17.19 39.01 28.59
N SER A 74 16.98 37.90 29.31
CA SER A 74 17.39 36.56 28.85
C SER A 74 16.43 35.94 27.81
N GLY A 75 15.11 36.01 28.04
CA GLY A 75 14.12 35.29 27.23
C GLY A 75 14.04 35.71 25.76
N THR A 76 14.20 37.00 25.45
CA THR A 76 14.14 37.50 24.06
C THR A 76 15.37 37.09 23.25
N ARG A 77 16.55 37.03 23.87
CA ARG A 77 17.79 36.64 23.19
C ARG A 77 17.81 35.14 22.91
N GLU A 78 17.38 34.34 23.88
CA GLU A 78 17.22 32.88 23.73
C GLU A 78 16.21 32.51 22.63
N PHE A 79 15.10 33.27 22.51
CA PHE A 79 14.11 33.08 21.45
C PHE A 79 14.69 33.35 20.05
N HIS A 80 15.42 34.46 19.89
CA HIS A 80 16.07 34.80 18.62
C HIS A 80 17.11 33.74 18.22
N GLU A 81 17.96 33.32 19.17
CA GLU A 81 18.99 32.30 18.93
C GLU A 81 18.41 30.91 18.66
N PHE A 82 17.31 30.52 19.30
CA PHE A 82 16.63 29.27 18.99
C PHE A 82 16.03 29.30 17.59
N TRP A 83 15.38 30.41 17.21
CA TRP A 83 14.70 30.51 15.93
C TRP A 83 15.70 30.59 14.77
N ASP A 84 16.82 31.29 14.95
CA ASP A 84 17.88 31.35 13.96
C ASP A 84 18.55 29.97 13.80
N ARG A 85 18.76 29.21 14.88
CA ARG A 85 19.21 27.80 14.81
C ARG A 85 18.19 26.88 14.14
N ALA A 86 16.89 27.14 14.25
CA ALA A 86 15.85 26.39 13.55
C ALA A 86 15.86 26.69 12.03
N VAL A 87 16.03 27.97 11.68
CA VAL A 87 16.18 28.43 10.29
C VAL A 87 17.45 27.86 9.64
N GLU A 88 18.57 27.84 10.37
CA GLU A 88 19.81 27.24 9.86
C GLU A 88 19.71 25.73 9.69
N ARG A 89 19.07 25.01 10.63
CA ARG A 89 18.77 23.58 10.45
C ARG A 89 17.93 23.32 9.22
N GLU A 90 16.94 24.16 8.94
CA GLU A 90 16.05 24.00 7.78
C GLU A 90 16.77 24.34 6.46
N ARG A 91 17.63 25.37 6.44
CA ARG A 91 18.52 25.67 5.31
C ARG A 91 19.51 24.54 5.05
N ALA A 92 20.19 24.04 6.09
CA ALA A 92 21.15 22.95 5.97
C ALA A 92 20.50 21.65 5.51
N ARG A 93 19.30 21.33 6.01
CA ARG A 93 18.46 20.25 5.48
C ARG A 93 18.23 20.45 4.00
N ARG A 94 17.72 21.60 3.57
CA ARG A 94 17.39 21.84 2.15
C ARG A 94 18.61 21.82 1.22
N THR A 95 19.75 22.36 1.62
CA THR A 95 20.99 22.29 0.81
C THR A 95 21.52 20.86 0.73
N LYS A 96 21.36 20.06 1.81
CA LYS A 96 21.66 18.63 1.79
C LYS A 96 20.68 17.88 0.88
N PHE A 97 19.38 18.20 0.91
CA PHE A 97 18.32 17.59 0.09
C PHE A 97 18.25 18.10 -1.36
N ALA A 98 18.88 19.23 -1.71
CA ALA A 98 18.95 19.74 -3.08
C ALA A 98 19.80 18.82 -3.99
N GLN A 99 20.75 18.07 -3.42
CA GLN A 99 21.47 17.00 -4.13
C GLN A 99 20.72 15.66 -4.14
N TYR A 100 19.62 15.54 -3.37
CA TYR A 100 18.69 14.40 -3.31
C TYR A 100 17.30 14.75 -3.88
N ALA A 101 17.23 15.69 -4.81
CA ALA A 101 15.98 16.01 -5.50
C ALA A 101 15.64 14.88 -6.49
N ILE A 102 15.07 13.81 -5.97
CA ILE A 102 14.22 12.91 -6.73
C ILE A 102 13.19 13.80 -7.43
N LYS A 103 13.10 13.74 -8.76
CA LYS A 103 12.07 14.49 -9.49
C LYS A 103 10.71 13.89 -9.14
N PRO A 104 9.80 14.65 -8.51
CA PRO A 104 8.50 14.14 -8.10
C PRO A 104 7.71 13.56 -9.28
N ASP A 105 7.86 14.11 -10.48
CA ASP A 105 7.13 13.65 -11.67
C ASP A 105 7.63 12.29 -12.20
N GLU A 106 8.93 12.00 -12.08
CA GLU A 106 9.50 10.70 -12.49
C GLU A 106 9.13 9.61 -11.48
N VAL A 107 9.14 9.92 -10.18
CA VAL A 107 8.71 8.99 -9.12
C VAL A 107 7.20 8.87 -9.01
N ALA A 108 6.42 9.91 -9.31
CA ALA A 108 4.96 9.84 -9.37
C ALA A 108 4.50 8.94 -10.52
N LYS A 109 5.16 9.01 -11.68
CA LYS A 109 4.86 8.13 -12.81
C LYS A 109 5.20 6.67 -12.48
N GLU A 110 6.35 6.41 -11.87
CA GLU A 110 6.69 5.05 -11.40
C GLU A 110 5.84 4.58 -10.21
N LEU A 111 5.41 5.47 -9.31
CA LEU A 111 4.46 5.18 -8.24
C LEU A 111 3.08 4.87 -8.80
N GLU A 112 2.61 5.58 -9.82
CA GLU A 112 1.33 5.31 -10.48
C GLU A 112 1.39 4.00 -11.26
N GLU A 113 2.52 3.71 -11.91
CA GLU A 113 2.80 2.42 -12.56
C GLU A 113 2.90 1.27 -11.52
N THR A 114 3.44 1.54 -10.32
CA THR A 114 3.49 0.59 -9.20
C THR A 114 2.12 0.41 -8.52
N ASP A 115 1.33 1.49 -8.36
CA ASP A 115 -0.02 1.46 -7.78
C ASP A 115 -0.98 0.66 -8.66
N ARG A 116 -0.84 0.74 -9.99
CA ARG A 116 -1.58 -0.14 -10.92
C ARG A 116 -1.23 -1.62 -10.75
N VAL A 117 -0.02 -1.94 -10.28
CA VAL A 117 0.41 -3.32 -9.98
C VAL A 117 -0.13 -3.80 -8.62
N LEU A 118 -0.54 -2.90 -7.73
CA LEU A 118 -1.10 -3.24 -6.42
C LEU A 118 -2.57 -3.72 -6.47
N GLY A 119 -3.13 -3.93 -7.66
CA GLY A 119 -4.47 -4.47 -7.89
C GLY A 119 -5.53 -3.37 -7.99
N SER A 120 -6.40 -3.50 -9.00
CA SER A 120 -7.38 -2.46 -9.31
C SER A 120 -8.56 -2.43 -8.31
N PRO A 121 -9.18 -1.27 -8.05
CA PRO A 121 -10.42 -1.21 -7.27
C PRO A 121 -11.53 -2.12 -7.84
N GLU A 122 -11.54 -2.32 -9.15
CA GLU A 122 -12.41 -3.25 -9.87
C GLU A 122 -12.16 -4.71 -9.48
N GLU A 123 -10.91 -5.14 -9.33
CA GLU A 123 -10.56 -6.48 -8.84
C GLU A 123 -11.04 -6.70 -7.40
N VAL A 124 -10.87 -5.70 -6.52
CA VAL A 124 -11.35 -5.80 -5.12
C VAL A 124 -12.87 -5.95 -5.09
N LYS A 125 -13.58 -5.20 -5.93
CA LYS A 125 -15.03 -5.30 -6.07
C LYS A 125 -15.47 -6.66 -6.60
N ALA A 126 -14.79 -7.17 -7.63
CA ALA A 126 -15.06 -8.50 -8.19
C ALA A 126 -14.82 -9.59 -7.14
N PHE A 127 -13.69 -9.53 -6.43
CA PHE A 127 -13.35 -10.41 -5.33
C PHE A 127 -14.44 -10.44 -4.25
N LEU A 128 -14.90 -9.28 -3.77
CA LEU A 128 -15.96 -9.22 -2.75
C LEU A 128 -17.29 -9.79 -3.25
N ARG A 129 -17.61 -9.60 -4.53
CA ARG A 129 -18.82 -10.17 -5.13
C ARG A 129 -18.74 -11.70 -5.18
N GLU A 130 -17.63 -12.26 -5.67
CA GLU A 130 -17.46 -13.73 -5.70
C GLU A 130 -17.41 -14.32 -4.27
N ALA A 131 -16.69 -13.66 -3.37
CA ALA A 131 -16.59 -14.08 -1.98
C ALA A 131 -17.94 -14.02 -1.25
N SER A 132 -18.77 -13.00 -1.50
CA SER A 132 -20.11 -12.90 -0.90
C SER A 132 -21.00 -14.09 -1.24
N GLN A 133 -20.91 -14.59 -2.49
CA GLN A 133 -21.69 -15.74 -2.95
C GLN A 133 -21.22 -17.06 -2.33
N ARG A 134 -19.90 -17.22 -2.14
CA ARG A 134 -19.31 -18.46 -1.61
C ARG A 134 -19.31 -18.52 -0.09
N VAL A 135 -18.89 -17.45 0.57
CA VAL A 135 -18.82 -17.33 2.04
C VAL A 135 -20.20 -17.06 2.66
N GLY A 136 -21.14 -16.51 1.88
CA GLY A 136 -22.52 -16.30 2.30
C GLY A 136 -22.75 -15.01 3.10
N PHE A 137 -21.92 -13.98 2.93
CA PHE A 137 -22.16 -12.66 3.51
C PHE A 137 -22.90 -11.74 2.54
N THR A 138 -23.64 -10.77 3.08
CA THR A 138 -24.45 -9.84 2.29
C THR A 138 -23.60 -8.70 1.76
N PHE A 139 -23.53 -8.60 0.42
CA PHE A 139 -22.86 -7.52 -0.30
C PHE A 139 -23.70 -7.09 -1.51
N TYR A 140 -24.17 -5.85 -1.53
CA TYR A 140 -25.10 -5.37 -2.57
C TYR A 140 -24.88 -3.90 -2.95
N PRO A 141 -25.25 -3.50 -4.17
CA PRO A 141 -25.16 -2.10 -4.59
C PRO A 141 -26.25 -1.26 -3.91
N PHE A 142 -25.87 -0.09 -3.37
CA PHE A 142 -26.80 0.90 -2.84
C PHE A 142 -27.00 2.07 -3.81
N SER A 143 -25.94 2.46 -4.52
CA SER A 143 -25.96 3.43 -5.62
C SER A 143 -24.80 3.16 -6.59
N ASP A 144 -24.68 3.94 -7.66
CA ASP A 144 -23.64 3.76 -8.71
C ASP A 144 -22.22 3.59 -8.15
N SER A 145 -21.86 4.35 -7.11
CA SER A 145 -20.54 4.35 -6.49
C SER A 145 -20.50 3.73 -5.09
N THR A 146 -21.65 3.33 -4.52
CA THR A 146 -21.75 2.93 -3.11
C THR A 146 -22.32 1.53 -2.98
N TRP A 147 -21.65 0.72 -2.17
CA TRP A 147 -22.02 -0.64 -1.85
C TRP A 147 -22.25 -0.78 -0.36
N VAL A 148 -23.05 -1.76 0.03
CA VAL A 148 -23.31 -2.08 1.43
C VAL A 148 -22.79 -3.48 1.73
N ILE A 149 -22.08 -3.61 2.85
CA ILE A 149 -21.72 -4.88 3.45
C ILE A 149 -22.45 -4.97 4.79
N ASP A 150 -23.21 -6.03 5.02
CA ASP A 150 -23.77 -6.31 6.34
C ASP A 150 -22.73 -7.06 7.18
N THR A 151 -22.12 -6.37 8.15
CA THR A 151 -21.10 -7.01 8.99
C THR A 151 -21.67 -8.11 9.87
N SER A 152 -22.98 -8.15 10.13
CA SER A 152 -23.59 -9.22 10.93
C SER A 152 -23.58 -10.58 10.22
N SER A 153 -23.54 -10.56 8.88
CA SER A 153 -23.49 -11.75 8.02
C SER A 153 -22.08 -12.31 7.79
N LEU A 154 -21.03 -11.60 8.24
CA LEU A 154 -19.65 -12.05 8.07
C LEU A 154 -19.29 -13.18 9.06
N PRO A 155 -18.38 -14.09 8.67
CA PRO A 155 -17.74 -15.03 9.59
C PRO A 155 -17.23 -14.35 10.87
N GLN A 156 -17.32 -15.06 12.00
CA GLN A 156 -16.94 -14.51 13.32
C GLN A 156 -15.54 -13.85 13.34
N PRO A 157 -14.47 -14.47 12.78
CA PRO A 157 -13.13 -13.86 12.79
C PRO A 157 -13.11 -12.48 12.10
N LEU A 158 -13.90 -12.30 11.04
CA LEU A 158 -13.98 -11.04 10.30
C LEU A 158 -14.78 -9.98 11.07
N ARG A 159 -15.85 -10.38 11.74
CA ARG A 159 -16.66 -9.48 12.59
C ARG A 159 -15.81 -8.87 13.70
N GLU A 160 -14.97 -9.66 14.35
CA GLU A 160 -14.07 -9.22 15.41
C GLU A 160 -12.99 -8.25 14.90
N ARG A 161 -12.48 -8.45 13.67
CA ARG A 161 -11.47 -7.58 13.04
C ARG A 161 -12.03 -6.21 12.65
N ILE A 162 -13.25 -6.14 12.12
CA ILE A 162 -13.83 -4.90 11.56
C ILE A 162 -14.29 -3.93 12.66
N ARG A 163 -14.63 -4.43 13.87
CA ARG A 163 -15.10 -3.63 15.01
C ARG A 163 -16.25 -2.65 14.68
N LYS A 164 -17.02 -2.94 13.63
CA LYS A 164 -18.25 -2.22 13.26
C LYS A 164 -19.40 -3.22 13.16
N THR A 165 -20.56 -2.81 13.64
CA THR A 165 -21.77 -3.62 13.65
C THR A 165 -22.81 -3.06 12.69
N GLY A 166 -23.54 -3.95 12.02
CA GLY A 166 -24.59 -3.61 11.07
C GLY A 166 -24.07 -3.31 9.67
N GLU A 167 -24.81 -2.49 8.94
CA GLU A 167 -24.49 -2.16 7.55
C GLU A 167 -23.40 -1.10 7.45
N ILE A 168 -22.32 -1.42 6.73
CA ILE A 168 -21.27 -0.47 6.38
C ILE A 168 -21.40 -0.08 4.91
N ARG A 169 -21.33 1.23 4.63
CA ARG A 169 -21.30 1.76 3.25
C ARG A 169 -19.86 1.91 2.79
N VAL A 170 -19.56 1.31 1.64
CA VAL A 170 -18.22 1.26 1.06
C VAL A 170 -18.23 1.79 -0.37
N SER A 171 -17.09 2.32 -0.81
CA SER A 171 -16.85 2.76 -2.18
C SER A 171 -15.48 2.27 -2.65
N PHE A 172 -15.38 1.99 -3.94
CA PHE A 172 -14.12 1.63 -4.61
C PHE A 172 -13.50 2.82 -5.34
N SER A 173 -14.13 4.00 -5.29
CA SER A 173 -13.59 5.24 -5.86
C SER A 173 -12.84 6.05 -4.81
N SER A 174 -11.68 6.60 -5.18
CA SER A 174 -10.94 7.57 -4.38
C SER A 174 -11.01 8.96 -5.04
N PRO A 175 -11.45 10.02 -4.34
CA PRO A 175 -11.92 10.03 -2.94
C PRO A 175 -13.30 9.37 -2.79
N PRO A 176 -13.61 8.77 -1.61
CA PRO A 176 -14.91 8.15 -1.36
C PRO A 176 -16.01 9.23 -1.21
N PRO A 177 -17.24 8.95 -1.69
CA PRO A 177 -18.41 9.78 -1.41
C PRO A 177 -18.68 9.98 0.09
N GLU A 178 -19.41 11.05 0.44
CA GLU A 178 -19.74 11.38 1.83
C GLU A 178 -20.48 10.22 2.53
N GLY A 179 -20.05 9.90 3.75
CA GLY A 179 -20.63 8.80 4.54
C GLY A 179 -20.25 7.39 4.06
N THR A 180 -19.28 7.27 3.14
CA THR A 180 -18.78 5.97 2.64
C THR A 180 -17.29 5.80 2.96
N MET A 181 -16.87 4.55 3.08
CA MET A 181 -15.48 4.16 3.34
C MET A 181 -14.83 3.68 2.05
N PHE A 182 -13.64 4.18 1.73
CA PHE A 182 -12.86 3.63 0.63
C PHE A 182 -12.39 2.21 0.97
N LEU A 183 -12.69 1.25 0.09
CA LEU A 183 -12.37 -0.16 0.25
C LEU A 183 -11.33 -0.57 -0.80
N GLY A 184 -10.06 -0.38 -0.45
CA GLY A 184 -8.92 -0.85 -1.24
C GLY A 184 -8.44 -2.23 -0.80
N ARG A 185 -7.45 -2.77 -1.54
CA ARG A 185 -6.86 -4.10 -1.30
C ARG A 185 -6.33 -4.29 0.12
N SER A 186 -5.66 -3.29 0.68
CA SER A 186 -5.07 -3.33 2.04
C SER A 186 -6.07 -2.96 3.15
N HIS A 187 -7.36 -2.88 2.84
CA HIS A 187 -8.34 -2.63 3.87
C HIS A 187 -8.48 -3.88 4.77
N PRO A 188 -8.56 -3.75 6.11
CA PRO A 188 -8.59 -4.90 7.03
C PRO A 188 -9.69 -5.94 6.75
N LEU A 189 -10.82 -5.50 6.17
CA LEU A 189 -11.89 -6.40 5.71
C LEU A 189 -11.44 -7.28 4.55
N VAL A 190 -10.77 -6.71 3.55
CA VAL A 190 -10.35 -7.41 2.34
C VAL A 190 -9.20 -8.37 2.67
N GLU A 191 -8.21 -7.91 3.43
CA GLU A 191 -7.13 -8.74 3.95
C GLU A 191 -7.68 -9.89 4.79
N GLY A 192 -8.52 -9.58 5.78
CA GLY A 192 -9.11 -10.60 6.64
C GLY A 192 -9.93 -11.62 5.87
N LEU A 193 -10.73 -11.18 4.90
CA LEU A 193 -11.52 -12.09 4.06
C LEU A 193 -10.63 -12.99 3.21
N SER A 194 -9.53 -12.44 2.67
CA SER A 194 -8.55 -13.21 1.90
C SER A 194 -7.86 -14.27 2.77
N GLU A 195 -7.42 -13.89 3.97
CA GLU A 195 -6.87 -14.81 4.97
C GLU A 195 -7.87 -15.90 5.33
N TYR A 196 -9.13 -15.54 5.64
CA TYR A 196 -10.17 -16.50 5.98
C TYR A 196 -10.44 -17.51 4.87
N ILE A 197 -10.55 -17.05 3.61
CA ILE A 197 -10.74 -17.93 2.45
C ILE A 197 -9.55 -18.87 2.29
N MET A 198 -8.32 -18.35 2.42
CA MET A 198 -7.10 -19.15 2.28
C MET A 198 -6.96 -20.19 3.39
N ASP A 199 -7.22 -19.79 4.64
CA ASP A 199 -7.20 -20.70 5.80
C ASP A 199 -8.25 -21.80 5.65
N THR A 200 -9.46 -21.45 5.20
CA THR A 200 -10.52 -22.44 4.94
C THR A 200 -10.13 -23.39 3.81
N ALA A 201 -9.43 -22.90 2.77
CA ALA A 201 -8.97 -23.74 1.67
C ALA A 201 -7.85 -24.72 2.08
N LEU A 202 -7.01 -24.32 3.04
CA LEU A 202 -5.90 -25.14 3.55
C LEU A 202 -6.34 -26.10 4.66
N TYR A 203 -7.24 -25.65 5.52
CA TYR A 203 -7.74 -26.37 6.69
C TYR A 203 -9.28 -26.36 6.67
N PRO A 204 -9.90 -27.07 5.72
CA PRO A 204 -11.35 -27.06 5.58
C PRO A 204 -12.01 -27.65 6.84
N PRO A 205 -12.89 -26.91 7.52
CA PRO A 205 -13.64 -27.47 8.62
C PRO A 205 -14.62 -28.54 8.11
N PRO A 206 -15.00 -29.51 8.96
CA PRO A 206 -15.86 -30.61 8.54
C PRO A 206 -17.19 -30.12 7.94
N GLY A 207 -17.45 -30.48 6.68
CA GLY A 207 -18.70 -30.13 5.99
C GLY A 207 -18.72 -28.79 5.25
N GLU A 208 -17.65 -27.99 5.31
CA GLU A 208 -17.52 -26.78 4.47
C GLU A 208 -16.76 -27.09 3.17
N THR A 209 -17.34 -26.70 2.03
CA THR A 209 -16.81 -26.99 0.69
C THR A 209 -16.82 -25.77 -0.25
N PHE A 210 -17.07 -24.56 0.28
CA PHE A 210 -17.23 -23.36 -0.55
C PHE A 210 -15.92 -22.79 -1.11
N VAL A 211 -14.77 -23.31 -0.68
CA VAL A 211 -13.45 -23.00 -1.25
C VAL A 211 -12.76 -24.30 -1.63
N SER A 212 -12.04 -24.29 -2.75
CA SER A 212 -11.23 -25.42 -3.20
C SER A 212 -9.92 -24.91 -3.79
N ARG A 213 -8.83 -25.64 -3.55
CA ARG A 213 -7.52 -25.33 -4.15
C ARG A 213 -7.30 -26.03 -5.48
N CYS A 214 -8.12 -27.03 -5.79
CA CYS A 214 -8.05 -27.75 -7.05
C CYS A 214 -9.37 -27.59 -7.78
N GLY A 215 -9.29 -27.44 -9.10
CA GLY A 215 -10.46 -27.41 -9.96
C GLY A 215 -10.14 -27.96 -11.35
N ALA A 216 -11.17 -28.43 -12.02
CA ALA A 216 -11.11 -28.76 -13.44
C ALA A 216 -12.36 -28.21 -14.13
N ILE A 217 -12.16 -27.61 -15.30
CA ILE A 217 -13.24 -27.09 -16.13
C ILE A 217 -13.03 -27.52 -17.58
N ARG A 218 -14.13 -27.69 -18.31
CA ARG A 218 -14.10 -27.88 -19.76
C ARG A 218 -14.42 -26.55 -20.45
N THR A 219 -13.54 -26.08 -21.32
CA THR A 219 -13.62 -24.75 -21.96
C THR A 219 -13.05 -24.78 -23.38
N GLY A 220 -13.62 -23.95 -24.26
CA GLY A 220 -13.11 -23.66 -25.61
C GLY A 220 -11.94 -22.69 -25.62
N SER A 221 -11.53 -22.15 -24.46
CA SER A 221 -10.36 -21.27 -24.32
C SER A 221 -9.03 -21.97 -24.60
N VAL A 222 -9.01 -23.31 -24.59
CA VAL A 222 -7.83 -24.13 -24.87
C VAL A 222 -8.14 -25.22 -25.90
N SER A 223 -7.13 -25.57 -26.70
CA SER A 223 -7.20 -26.67 -27.67
C SER A 223 -6.50 -27.94 -27.20
N LEU A 224 -5.68 -27.84 -26.15
CA LEU A 224 -4.94 -28.93 -25.53
C LEU A 224 -5.20 -28.92 -24.02
N LEU A 225 -5.04 -30.09 -23.38
CA LEU A 225 -5.03 -30.17 -21.92
C LEU A 225 -4.01 -29.16 -21.37
N THR A 226 -4.50 -28.26 -20.54
CA THR A 226 -3.70 -27.16 -19.98
C THR A 226 -3.88 -27.14 -18.48
N THR A 227 -2.78 -27.18 -17.73
CA THR A 227 -2.80 -27.09 -16.28
C THR A 227 -2.23 -25.75 -15.85
N LEU A 228 -3.00 -24.99 -15.06
CA LEU A 228 -2.57 -23.75 -14.44
C LEU A 228 -2.22 -24.01 -12.97
N TYR A 229 -1.08 -23.49 -12.54
CA TYR A 229 -0.55 -23.57 -11.20
C TYR A 229 -0.52 -22.17 -10.58
N LEU A 230 -1.19 -21.99 -9.45
CA LEU A 230 -1.08 -20.79 -8.63
C LEU A 230 0.09 -20.99 -7.67
N LEU A 231 1.19 -20.27 -7.90
CA LEU A 231 2.43 -20.44 -7.18
C LEU A 231 2.69 -19.25 -6.26
N ARG A 232 3.12 -19.52 -5.04
CA ARG A 232 3.78 -18.53 -4.18
C ARG A 232 5.27 -18.80 -4.12
N VAL A 233 6.03 -17.80 -4.53
CA VAL A 233 7.49 -17.84 -4.51
C VAL A 233 8.02 -16.92 -3.44
N ARG A 234 9.03 -17.40 -2.72
CA ARG A 234 9.75 -16.64 -1.72
C ARG A 234 11.11 -16.27 -2.28
N TYR A 235 11.51 -15.02 -2.11
CA TYR A 235 12.80 -14.50 -2.51
C TYR A 235 13.55 -13.98 -1.28
N LEU A 236 14.82 -14.37 -1.13
CA LEU A 236 15.74 -13.70 -0.23
C LEU A 236 16.41 -12.55 -0.99
N LEU A 237 16.20 -11.33 -0.49
CA LEU A 237 16.76 -10.11 -1.03
C LEU A 237 18.03 -9.77 -0.26
N HIS A 238 19.15 -9.93 -0.94
CA HIS A 238 20.47 -9.62 -0.39
C HIS A 238 20.88 -8.20 -0.76
N GLU A 239 21.00 -7.35 0.25
CA GLU A 239 21.52 -5.98 0.11
C GLU A 239 22.95 -5.88 0.61
N ARG A 240 23.83 -5.26 -0.18
CA ARG A 240 25.23 -5.10 0.21
C ARG A 240 25.34 -4.28 1.51
N GLY A 241 25.90 -4.91 2.54
CA GLY A 241 26.12 -4.31 3.87
C GLY A 241 25.00 -4.57 4.88
N LYS A 242 24.00 -5.39 4.54
CA LYS A 242 23.09 -6.02 5.50
C LYS A 242 23.48 -7.49 5.64
N GLU A 243 23.60 -7.98 6.87
CA GLU A 243 23.86 -9.40 7.13
C GLU A 243 22.59 -10.25 6.98
N VAL A 244 21.45 -9.70 7.39
CA VAL A 244 20.15 -10.39 7.31
C VAL A 244 19.46 -10.02 6.00
N PRO A 245 19.16 -11.01 5.12
CA PRO A 245 18.40 -10.75 3.91
C PRO A 245 16.96 -10.40 4.24
N ALA A 246 16.33 -9.57 3.39
CA ALA A 246 14.89 -9.32 3.47
C ALA A 246 14.13 -10.44 2.75
N LEU A 247 12.92 -10.77 3.20
CA LEU A 247 12.03 -11.68 2.53
C LEU A 247 11.08 -10.89 1.62
N ALA A 248 10.95 -11.30 0.37
CA ALA A 248 9.85 -10.89 -0.49
C ALA A 248 9.06 -12.13 -0.93
N GLU A 249 7.74 -11.98 -1.03
CA GLU A 249 6.87 -13.02 -1.56
C GLU A 249 6.17 -12.52 -2.81
N GLU A 250 5.88 -13.44 -3.71
CA GLU A 250 5.12 -13.17 -4.91
C GLU A 250 4.17 -14.32 -5.19
N VAL A 251 2.95 -13.97 -5.61
CA VAL A 251 1.96 -14.93 -6.09
C VAL A 251 1.70 -14.67 -7.56
N PHE A 252 1.79 -15.70 -8.39
CA PHE A 252 1.47 -15.59 -9.82
C PHE A 252 0.93 -16.92 -10.36
N VAL A 253 0.29 -16.83 -11.53
CA VAL A 253 -0.19 -18.00 -12.26
C VAL A 253 0.83 -18.38 -13.31
N TRP A 254 1.20 -19.65 -13.32
CA TRP A 254 1.95 -20.28 -14.41
C TRP A 254 1.14 -21.43 -14.98
N GLY A 255 1.52 -21.95 -16.14
CA GLY A 255 0.84 -23.12 -16.69
C GLY A 255 1.67 -23.90 -17.68
N VAL A 256 1.21 -25.12 -17.94
CA VAL A 256 1.80 -26.02 -18.92
C VAL A 256 0.70 -26.61 -19.79
N THR A 257 1.07 -27.01 -21.01
CA THR A 257 0.20 -27.74 -21.94
C THR A 257 0.75 -29.14 -22.17
N GLY A 258 -0.13 -30.11 -22.39
CA GLY A 258 0.24 -31.48 -22.70
C GLY A 258 -0.16 -32.48 -21.62
N TYR A 259 0.48 -33.64 -21.64
CA TYR A 259 0.23 -34.78 -20.75
C TYR A 259 1.44 -35.01 -19.84
N PRO A 260 1.32 -35.74 -18.72
CA PRO A 260 2.37 -35.87 -17.70
C PRO A 260 3.77 -36.16 -18.26
N SER A 261 3.88 -37.04 -19.27
CA SER A 261 5.16 -37.43 -19.87
C SER A 261 5.78 -36.41 -20.84
N TYR A 262 5.02 -35.40 -21.28
CA TYR A 262 5.50 -34.35 -22.19
C TYR A 262 4.68 -33.08 -21.99
N VAL A 263 5.22 -32.18 -21.17
CA VAL A 263 4.63 -30.86 -20.93
C VAL A 263 5.43 -29.76 -21.60
N THR A 264 4.73 -28.73 -22.06
CA THR A 264 5.31 -27.51 -22.62
C THR A 264 4.89 -26.31 -21.78
N PRO A 265 5.84 -25.55 -21.18
CA PRO A 265 5.54 -24.32 -20.44
C PRO A 265 4.77 -23.30 -21.27
N LEU A 266 3.84 -22.60 -20.62
CA LEU A 266 3.18 -21.43 -21.17
C LEU A 266 3.92 -20.13 -20.79
N PRO A 267 3.87 -19.09 -21.65
CA PRO A 267 4.18 -17.73 -21.23
C PRO A 267 3.29 -17.31 -20.05
N ILE A 268 3.85 -16.55 -19.10
CA ILE A 268 3.16 -16.13 -17.88
C ILE A 268 1.89 -15.35 -18.21
N GLU A 269 1.96 -14.44 -19.18
CA GLU A 269 0.85 -13.58 -19.60
C GLU A 269 -0.30 -14.42 -20.16
N LYS A 270 0.01 -15.51 -20.88
CA LYS A 270 -1.00 -16.43 -21.42
C LYS A 270 -1.64 -17.25 -20.31
N ALA A 271 -0.87 -17.70 -19.32
CA ALA A 271 -1.41 -18.41 -18.16
C ALA A 271 -2.33 -17.51 -17.33
N GLN A 272 -1.96 -16.24 -17.15
CA GLN A 272 -2.78 -15.23 -16.49
C GLN A 272 -4.07 -14.92 -17.27
N ASP A 273 -4.00 -14.70 -18.58
CA ASP A 273 -5.18 -14.45 -19.42
C ASP A 273 -6.17 -15.63 -19.38
N LEU A 274 -5.66 -16.87 -19.41
CA LEU A 274 -6.47 -18.07 -19.24
C LEU A 274 -7.12 -18.13 -17.85
N PHE A 275 -6.39 -17.81 -16.78
CA PHE A 275 -6.95 -17.81 -15.42
C PHE A 275 -8.07 -16.77 -15.25
N GLU A 276 -7.94 -15.61 -15.88
CA GLU A 276 -8.92 -14.52 -15.79
C GLU A 276 -10.17 -14.74 -16.65
N ARG A 277 -10.03 -15.41 -17.81
CA ARG A 277 -11.09 -15.45 -18.85
C ARG A 277 -11.72 -16.82 -19.07
N ALA A 278 -11.01 -17.90 -18.75
CA ALA A 278 -11.54 -19.24 -18.94
C ALA A 278 -12.74 -19.47 -18.01
N HIS A 279 -13.82 -19.99 -18.57
CA HIS A 279 -15.04 -20.31 -17.84
C HIS A 279 -15.55 -21.69 -18.27
N PRO A 280 -16.24 -22.42 -17.37
CA PRO A 280 -16.80 -23.71 -17.70
C PRO A 280 -17.89 -23.56 -18.77
N GLU A 281 -17.76 -24.28 -19.87
CA GLU A 281 -18.73 -24.33 -20.98
C GLU A 281 -19.46 -25.68 -21.03
N GLU A 282 -18.86 -26.73 -20.49
CA GLU A 282 -19.47 -28.06 -20.33
C GLU A 282 -19.25 -28.59 -18.91
N ASN A 283 -20.18 -29.44 -18.46
CA ASN A 283 -20.07 -30.10 -17.17
C ASN A 283 -19.12 -31.30 -17.23
N LEU A 284 -18.32 -31.44 -16.18
CA LEU A 284 -17.51 -32.63 -15.90
C LEU A 284 -18.15 -33.41 -14.76
N SER A 285 -18.08 -34.74 -14.83
CA SER A 285 -18.44 -35.56 -13.66
C SER A 285 -17.43 -35.34 -12.53
N ASP A 286 -17.80 -35.66 -11.30
CA ASP A 286 -16.87 -35.48 -10.18
C ASP A 286 -15.71 -36.48 -10.26
N GLU A 287 -15.94 -37.68 -10.78
CA GLU A 287 -14.89 -38.67 -11.06
C GLU A 287 -13.89 -38.15 -12.12
N GLU A 288 -14.38 -37.55 -13.20
CA GLU A 288 -13.51 -36.95 -14.23
C GLU A 288 -12.67 -35.81 -13.64
N LYS A 289 -13.26 -34.94 -12.81
CA LYS A 289 -12.51 -33.85 -12.14
C LYS A 289 -11.42 -34.41 -11.23
N GLU A 290 -11.73 -35.43 -10.43
CA GLU A 290 -10.76 -36.05 -9.53
C GLU A 290 -9.60 -36.71 -10.29
N GLU A 291 -9.90 -37.41 -11.39
CA GLU A 291 -8.90 -38.07 -12.22
C GLU A 291 -7.91 -37.07 -12.82
N VAL A 292 -8.41 -36.05 -13.54
CA VAL A 292 -7.54 -35.07 -14.22
C VAL A 292 -6.73 -34.22 -13.24
N VAL A 293 -7.31 -33.89 -12.08
CA VAL A 293 -6.59 -33.16 -11.02
C VAL A 293 -5.48 -34.05 -10.42
N ARG A 294 -5.74 -35.34 -10.22
CA ARG A 294 -4.73 -36.29 -9.71
C ARG A 294 -3.56 -36.42 -10.69
N GLU A 295 -3.82 -36.51 -11.99
CA GLU A 295 -2.77 -36.51 -13.01
C GLU A 295 -1.99 -35.20 -13.05
N ALA A 296 -2.66 -34.06 -12.91
CA ALA A 296 -2.01 -32.75 -12.83
C ALA A 296 -1.09 -32.60 -11.61
N LEU A 297 -1.47 -33.19 -10.48
CA LEU A 297 -0.64 -33.27 -9.27
C LEU A 297 0.58 -34.17 -9.47
N GLN A 298 0.43 -35.32 -10.12
CA GLN A 298 1.56 -36.18 -10.47
C GLN A 298 2.53 -35.47 -11.41
N THR A 299 1.99 -34.77 -12.42
CA THR A 299 2.80 -33.95 -13.34
C THR A 299 3.60 -32.89 -12.59
N TRP A 300 3.02 -32.25 -11.57
CA TRP A 300 3.71 -31.25 -10.75
C TRP A 300 4.96 -31.83 -10.06
N GLU A 301 4.89 -33.06 -9.57
CA GLU A 301 6.03 -33.75 -8.93
C GLU A 301 7.16 -34.10 -9.92
N GLU A 302 6.89 -34.12 -11.23
CA GLU A 302 7.85 -34.52 -12.27
C GLU A 302 8.51 -33.32 -12.98
N ILE A 303 8.02 -32.09 -12.77
CA ILE A 303 8.45 -30.89 -13.51
C ILE A 303 9.34 -29.93 -12.73
N ASP A 304 9.96 -30.39 -11.63
CA ASP A 304 10.82 -29.58 -10.75
C ASP A 304 11.86 -28.76 -11.53
N ALA A 305 12.53 -29.36 -12.52
CA ALA A 305 13.53 -28.68 -13.34
C ALA A 305 12.95 -27.51 -14.17
N LEU A 306 11.72 -27.63 -14.66
CA LEU A 306 11.03 -26.55 -15.38
C LEU A 306 10.66 -25.41 -14.42
N VAL A 307 10.18 -25.76 -13.23
CA VAL A 307 9.85 -24.80 -12.17
C VAL A 307 11.11 -24.06 -11.73
N GLU A 308 12.22 -24.76 -11.48
CA GLU A 308 13.51 -24.15 -11.11
C GLU A 308 14.00 -23.14 -12.16
N SER A 309 13.91 -23.50 -13.44
CA SER A 309 14.25 -22.60 -14.55
C SER A 309 13.35 -21.35 -14.56
N LEU A 310 12.03 -21.53 -14.45
CA LEU A 310 11.05 -20.44 -14.43
C LEU A 310 11.33 -19.45 -13.29
N LEU A 311 11.55 -19.94 -12.07
CA LEU A 311 11.75 -19.08 -10.90
C LEU A 311 13.10 -18.37 -10.93
N THR A 312 14.12 -19.01 -11.51
CA THR A 312 15.43 -18.39 -11.73
C THR A 312 15.33 -17.24 -12.74
N GLU A 313 14.60 -17.44 -13.84
CA GLU A 313 14.35 -16.38 -14.83
C GLU A 313 13.55 -15.22 -14.23
N ARG A 314 12.49 -15.51 -13.46
CA ARG A 314 11.74 -14.49 -12.71
C ARG A 314 12.63 -13.70 -11.75
N ALA A 315 13.46 -14.38 -10.96
CA ALA A 315 14.36 -13.73 -10.02
C ALA A 315 15.32 -12.77 -10.74
N ALA A 316 15.86 -13.18 -11.89
CA ALA A 316 16.72 -12.33 -12.71
C ALA A 316 15.98 -11.09 -13.26
N SER A 317 14.74 -11.26 -13.72
CA SER A 317 13.89 -10.16 -14.19
C SER A 317 13.57 -9.14 -13.09
N HIS A 318 13.22 -9.62 -11.90
CA HIS A 318 13.00 -8.78 -10.71
C HIS A 318 14.27 -8.04 -10.29
N GLU A 319 15.40 -8.74 -10.28
CA GLU A 319 16.70 -8.16 -9.95
C GLU A 319 17.08 -7.06 -10.94
N GLU A 320 16.85 -7.25 -12.24
CA GLU A 320 17.12 -6.23 -13.25
C GLU A 320 16.23 -4.99 -13.06
N THR A 321 14.92 -5.21 -12.84
CA THR A 321 13.96 -4.13 -12.57
C THR A 321 14.36 -3.32 -11.34
N GLN A 322 14.67 -3.99 -10.24
CA GLN A 322 15.11 -3.34 -9.00
C GLN A 322 16.46 -2.63 -9.16
N LYS A 323 17.40 -3.19 -9.93
CA LYS A 323 18.66 -2.51 -10.28
C LYS A 323 18.42 -1.20 -11.04
N ARG A 324 17.45 -1.16 -11.97
CA ARG A 324 17.10 0.07 -12.71
C ARG A 324 16.53 1.13 -11.77
N ILE A 325 15.51 0.78 -10.97
CA ILE A 325 14.86 1.70 -10.02
C ILE A 325 15.88 2.23 -9.00
N ARG A 326 16.65 1.35 -8.38
CA ARG A 326 17.64 1.74 -7.35
C ARG A 326 18.77 2.58 -7.91
N ARG A 327 19.17 2.40 -9.18
CA ARG A 327 20.13 3.30 -9.84
C ARG A 327 19.60 4.73 -9.95
N LEU A 328 18.31 4.92 -10.25
CA LEU A 328 17.67 6.24 -10.28
C LEU A 328 17.63 6.88 -8.89
N LEU A 329 17.33 6.08 -7.86
CA LEU A 329 17.29 6.51 -6.46
C LEU A 329 18.66 6.61 -5.80
N ARG A 330 19.76 6.28 -6.51
CA ARG A 330 21.13 6.17 -5.98
C ARG A 330 21.24 5.24 -4.76
N GLU A 331 20.39 4.22 -4.74
CA GLU A 331 20.41 3.14 -3.77
C GLU A 331 21.34 2.00 -4.18
N ARG A 332 21.62 1.11 -3.23
CA ARG A 332 22.51 -0.04 -3.47
C ARG A 332 21.79 -1.11 -4.27
N ALA A 333 22.52 -1.83 -5.12
CA ALA A 333 21.97 -2.98 -5.84
C ALA A 333 21.54 -4.08 -4.86
N VAL A 334 20.47 -4.78 -5.23
CA VAL A 334 19.94 -5.97 -4.58
C VAL A 334 20.19 -7.19 -5.44
N ARG A 335 20.36 -8.34 -4.81
CA ARG A 335 20.32 -9.65 -5.46
C ARG A 335 19.06 -10.40 -5.02
N PHE A 336 18.38 -11.03 -5.96
CA PHE A 336 17.21 -11.87 -5.68
C PHE A 336 17.62 -13.34 -5.71
N GLU A 337 17.36 -14.04 -4.60
CA GLU A 337 17.58 -15.48 -4.50
C GLU A 337 16.24 -16.19 -4.33
N PRO A 338 15.72 -16.88 -5.36
CA PRO A 338 14.49 -17.65 -5.24
C PRO A 338 14.71 -18.84 -4.32
N GLN A 339 13.71 -19.14 -3.49
CA GLN A 339 13.70 -20.28 -2.61
C GLN A 339 12.86 -21.41 -3.21
N PHE A 340 13.36 -22.64 -3.08
CA PHE A 340 12.77 -23.85 -3.64
C PHE A 340 12.40 -24.87 -2.55
N PRO A 341 11.33 -25.67 -2.74
CA PRO A 341 10.31 -25.50 -3.79
C PRO A 341 9.40 -24.28 -3.52
N PRO A 342 8.71 -23.74 -4.54
CA PRO A 342 7.65 -22.77 -4.29
C PRO A 342 6.47 -23.43 -3.57
N ASP A 343 5.60 -22.63 -2.96
CA ASP A 343 4.34 -23.16 -2.47
C ASP A 343 3.33 -23.26 -3.63
N LEU A 344 2.81 -24.47 -3.85
CA LEU A 344 1.67 -24.68 -4.73
C LEU A 344 0.38 -24.33 -3.97
N LEU A 345 -0.21 -23.17 -4.27
CA LEU A 345 -1.43 -22.69 -3.63
C LEU A 345 -2.69 -23.30 -4.24
N GLY A 346 -2.66 -23.60 -5.54
CA GLY A 346 -3.79 -24.22 -6.23
C GLY A 346 -3.49 -24.67 -7.66
N ILE A 347 -4.37 -25.52 -8.18
CA ILE A 347 -4.33 -26.09 -9.53
C ILE A 347 -5.68 -25.88 -10.21
N LEU A 348 -5.66 -25.42 -11.46
CA LEU A 348 -6.83 -25.42 -12.34
C LEU A 348 -6.51 -26.15 -13.64
N VAL A 349 -7.21 -27.25 -13.91
CA VAL A 349 -7.09 -28.01 -15.15
C VAL A 349 -8.13 -27.53 -16.16
N LEU A 350 -7.67 -27.15 -17.34
CA LEU A 350 -8.50 -26.74 -18.47
C LEU A 350 -8.52 -27.86 -19.51
N LEU A 351 -9.68 -28.48 -19.66
CA LEU A 351 -9.94 -29.51 -20.67
C LEU A 351 -10.51 -28.85 -21.93
N PRO A 352 -9.97 -29.16 -23.12
CA PRO A 352 -10.52 -28.64 -24.37
C PRO A 352 -11.90 -29.26 -24.65
N ILE A 353 -12.76 -28.52 -25.34
CA ILE A 353 -14.02 -29.07 -25.87
C ILE A 353 -13.70 -30.00 -27.06
N PRO A 354 -14.19 -31.26 -27.05
CA PRO A 354 -13.98 -32.20 -28.15
C PRO A 354 -14.42 -31.61 -29.50
N GLY A 355 -13.50 -31.56 -30.47
CA GLY A 355 -13.77 -31.04 -31.82
C GLY A 355 -13.27 -29.62 -32.10
N THR A 356 -12.71 -28.91 -31.11
CA THR A 356 -12.11 -27.58 -31.29
C THR A 356 -10.65 -27.65 -31.76
N MET A 357 -10.38 -28.42 -32.81
CA MET A 357 -9.14 -28.25 -33.60
C MET A 357 -9.39 -27.10 -34.58
N ARG A 358 -9.36 -25.86 -34.09
CA ARG A 358 -9.21 -24.69 -34.98
C ARG A 358 -7.70 -24.52 -35.19
N GLY A 359 -7.27 -24.89 -36.40
CA GLY A 359 -5.86 -24.88 -36.82
C GLY A 359 -5.29 -23.52 -37.12
#